data_AF-A0A7S2NAB9-F1
#
_entry.id   AF-A0A7S2NAB9-F1
#
_cell.length_a   1.000
_cell.length_b   1.000
_cell.length_c   1.000
_cell.angle_alpha   90.00
_cell.angle_beta   90.00
_cell.angle_gamma   90.00
#
_symmetry.space_group_name_H-M   'P 1'
#
loop_
_entity.id
_entity.type
_entity.pdbx_description
1 polymer ?
#
loop_
_entity_poly.entity_id
_entity_poly.type
_entity_poly.pdbx_seq_one_letter_code
_entity_poly.pdbx_strand_id
1 'polypeptide(L)'
;ASSQPPPSGGGGRAEPSGPSDPKVLVRIAGSSDGAANGVFAWVGECAARPLYRLLGPEPRYLHFADAGIASGWRVVDRMTSDDFVERFLQPVDAELPTACEGGELGGRVLECGLSSEIVGRIAMIGSHEERDAIRGRLGNAFGELFIKLEAANRGLATATSPVLSVARAMEAQQRAIQLLHSRLAAEAQHREAAEAHARALEDAFDTLQLRIQAQLPGPPTMATLQEMQAAGGERASAVPPLEAALPPSSPQSQARALIFQQDGEAAWAPDLGPGQGPVPRPPVAPKERKPVPPPTFRRPPSGLRILAASPTLQATGQAADRGGLGE
;
A
#
# COMPACT_ATOMS: atom_id res chain seq x y z
N ALA A 1 19.00 -62.75 23.20
CA ALA A 1 19.03 -62.19 21.84
C ALA A 1 17.66 -61.60 21.56
N SER A 2 17.51 -60.28 21.78
CA SER A 2 16.28 -59.55 21.50
C SER A 2 16.63 -58.53 20.42
N SER A 3 16.14 -58.78 19.21
CA SER A 3 16.36 -57.95 18.03
C SER A 3 15.46 -56.73 18.09
N GLN A 4 16.05 -55.55 18.25
CA GLN A 4 15.39 -54.26 18.12
C GLN A 4 15.69 -53.72 16.71
N PRO A 5 14.69 -53.27 15.92
CA PRO A 5 14.94 -52.66 14.62
C PRO A 5 15.49 -51.23 14.79
N PRO A 6 16.31 -50.73 13.86
CA PRO A 6 16.83 -49.36 13.94
C PRO A 6 15.70 -48.34 13.74
N PRO A 7 15.74 -47.17 14.41
CA PRO A 7 14.78 -46.12 14.15
C PRO A 7 14.98 -45.58 12.74
N SER A 8 13.93 -45.73 11.94
CA SER A 8 13.75 -45.18 10.60
C SER A 8 14.00 -43.67 10.58
N GLY A 9 14.74 -43.24 9.58
CA GLY A 9 14.98 -41.83 9.30
C GLY A 9 13.71 -41.04 9.00
N GLY A 10 13.80 -39.73 9.27
CA GLY A 10 12.76 -38.77 8.94
C GLY A 10 13.27 -37.36 9.10
N GLY A 11 13.55 -36.67 7.98
CA GLY A 11 13.40 -35.22 7.91
C GLY A 11 14.65 -34.34 7.98
N GLY A 12 15.82 -34.82 7.52
CA GLY A 12 16.85 -33.89 7.02
C GLY A 12 16.36 -33.25 5.72
N ARG A 13 15.51 -32.22 5.81
CA ARG A 13 15.13 -31.40 4.66
C ARG A 13 16.42 -30.72 4.22
N ALA A 14 17.04 -31.23 3.16
CA ALA A 14 18.24 -30.66 2.57
C ALA A 14 18.01 -29.16 2.41
N GLU A 15 18.84 -28.36 3.08
CA GLU A 15 18.76 -26.92 3.00
C GLU A 15 18.90 -26.48 1.55
N PRO A 16 18.16 -25.44 1.11
CA PRO A 16 18.31 -24.93 -0.23
C PRO A 16 19.74 -24.40 -0.40
N SER A 17 20.56 -25.15 -1.12
CA SER A 17 21.95 -24.84 -1.45
C SER A 17 22.03 -23.74 -2.50
N GLY A 18 21.57 -22.54 -2.13
CA GLY A 18 21.91 -21.30 -2.82
C GLY A 18 23.25 -20.76 -2.34
N PRO A 19 23.89 -19.83 -3.07
CA PRO A 19 25.04 -19.10 -2.56
C PRO A 19 24.66 -18.39 -1.24
N SER A 20 25.52 -18.52 -0.23
CA SER A 20 25.39 -17.87 1.07
C SER A 20 26.33 -16.67 1.17
N ASP A 21 25.84 -15.58 1.75
CA ASP A 21 26.67 -14.47 2.22
C ASP A 21 26.18 -14.08 3.62
N PRO A 22 26.92 -14.43 4.69
CA PRO A 22 26.51 -14.17 6.07
C PRO A 22 26.45 -12.67 6.41
N LYS A 23 27.08 -11.79 5.60
CA LYS A 23 26.93 -10.34 5.77
C LYS A 23 25.53 -9.86 5.40
N VAL A 24 24.83 -10.60 4.54
CA VAL A 24 23.55 -10.18 3.96
C VAL A 24 22.38 -11.02 4.49
N LEU A 25 22.57 -12.33 4.64
CA LEU A 25 21.53 -13.27 5.06
C LEU A 25 22.04 -14.20 6.16
N VAL A 26 21.28 -14.28 7.23
CA VAL A 26 21.53 -15.22 8.34
C VAL A 26 20.23 -15.87 8.77
N ARG A 27 20.32 -17.05 9.37
CA ARG A 27 19.17 -17.78 9.90
C ARG A 27 19.39 -18.08 11.37
N ILE A 28 18.42 -17.77 12.20
CA ILE A 28 18.41 -18.22 13.60
C ILE A 28 17.51 -19.45 13.70
N ALA A 29 18.02 -20.50 14.32
CA ALA A 29 17.28 -21.73 14.56
C ALA A 29 17.60 -22.33 15.94
N GLY A 30 16.64 -23.05 16.51
CA GLY A 30 16.82 -23.80 17.76
C GLY A 30 16.59 -22.99 19.04
N SER A 31 16.17 -21.72 18.93
CA SER A 31 15.80 -20.90 20.08
C SER A 31 14.52 -21.43 20.73
N SER A 32 14.48 -21.48 22.07
CA SER A 32 13.28 -21.86 22.81
C SER A 32 12.14 -20.86 22.61
N ASP A 33 12.47 -19.59 22.38
CA ASP A 33 11.50 -18.63 21.89
C ASP A 33 11.36 -18.79 20.37
N GLY A 34 10.21 -19.36 19.96
CA GLY A 34 9.87 -19.59 18.57
C GLY A 34 9.99 -18.33 17.70
N ALA A 35 9.85 -17.16 18.31
CA ALA A 35 9.79 -15.90 17.61
C ALA A 35 11.18 -15.26 17.36
N ALA A 36 12.25 -15.78 17.97
CA ALA A 36 13.62 -15.48 17.56
C ALA A 36 14.05 -16.26 16.31
N ASN A 37 13.39 -17.39 16.03
CA ASN A 37 13.75 -18.26 14.91
C ASN A 37 13.26 -17.69 13.57
N GLY A 38 14.10 -17.74 12.56
CA GLY A 38 13.74 -17.29 11.21
C GLY A 38 14.92 -16.82 10.39
N VAL A 39 14.64 -16.26 9.21
CA VAL A 39 15.65 -15.72 8.30
C VAL A 39 15.70 -14.20 8.47
N PHE A 40 16.89 -13.69 8.74
CA PHE A 40 17.17 -12.28 8.90
C PHE A 40 17.98 -11.77 7.71
N ALA A 41 17.62 -10.59 7.20
CA ALA A 41 18.28 -9.95 6.08
C ALA A 41 18.84 -8.60 6.49
N TRP A 42 20.02 -8.26 5.96
CA TRP A 42 20.69 -7.00 6.22
C TRP A 42 19.87 -5.83 5.68
N VAL A 43 19.49 -4.91 6.57
CA VAL A 43 18.69 -3.72 6.25
C VAL A 43 19.50 -2.43 6.35
N GLY A 44 20.48 -2.37 7.25
CA GLY A 44 21.26 -1.15 7.49
C GLY A 44 22.42 -1.37 8.43
N GLU A 45 22.99 -0.31 8.99
CA GLU A 45 24.12 -0.41 9.91
C GLU A 45 23.75 0.24 11.24
N CYS A 46 24.18 -0.37 12.35
CA CYS A 46 24.01 0.14 13.70
C CYS A 46 25.33 -0.08 14.46
N ALA A 47 25.85 0.95 15.12
CA ALA A 47 27.14 0.90 15.82
C ALA A 47 28.30 0.32 14.96
N ALA A 48 28.38 0.76 13.69
CA ALA A 48 29.36 0.29 12.69
C ALA A 48 29.30 -1.21 12.36
N ARG A 49 28.20 -1.90 12.71
CA ARG A 49 27.95 -3.32 12.45
C ARG A 49 26.64 -3.50 11.68
N PRO A 50 26.46 -4.63 10.95
CA PRO A 50 25.25 -4.86 10.18
C PRO A 50 24.03 -5.03 11.10
N LEU A 51 22.95 -4.33 10.75
CA LEU A 51 21.62 -4.46 11.33
C LEU A 51 20.79 -5.35 10.43
N TYR A 52 20.28 -6.46 10.98
CA TYR A 52 19.43 -7.37 10.24
C TYR A 52 17.97 -7.28 10.69
N ARG A 53 17.06 -7.48 9.75
CA ARG A 53 15.61 -7.53 9.97
C ARG A 53 15.08 -8.92 9.65
N LEU A 54 14.22 -9.46 10.52
CA LEU A 54 13.48 -10.71 10.27
C LEU A 54 12.60 -10.57 9.02
N LEU A 55 12.68 -11.58 8.14
CA LEU A 55 11.83 -11.71 6.96
C LEU A 55 10.49 -12.32 7.36
N GLY A 56 9.61 -11.47 7.87
CA GLY A 56 8.27 -11.80 8.31
C GLY A 56 7.35 -10.57 8.34
N PRO A 57 6.05 -10.79 8.61
CA PRO A 57 5.09 -9.70 8.76
C PRO A 57 5.44 -8.82 9.97
N GLU A 58 5.83 -9.43 11.09
CA GLU A 58 6.23 -8.71 12.29
C GLU A 58 7.72 -8.33 12.19
N PRO A 59 8.05 -7.03 12.33
CA PRO A 59 9.43 -6.59 12.33
C PRO A 59 10.11 -7.03 13.61
N ARG A 60 11.28 -7.65 13.47
CA ARG A 60 12.23 -7.91 14.56
C ARG A 60 13.63 -7.68 14.04
N TYR A 61 14.54 -7.30 14.92
CA TYR A 61 15.86 -6.84 14.55
C TYR A 61 16.93 -7.62 15.28
N LEU A 62 17.93 -8.06 14.53
CA LEU A 62 19.17 -8.60 15.07
C LEU A 62 20.24 -7.52 14.90
N HIS A 63 20.78 -7.06 16.03
CA HIS A 63 21.79 -6.01 16.06
C HIS A 63 22.82 -6.29 17.15
N PHE A 64 23.99 -5.68 17.00
CA PHE A 64 25.01 -5.70 18.02
C PHE A 64 24.75 -4.58 19.03
N ALA A 65 24.77 -4.93 20.31
CA ALA A 65 24.67 -3.99 21.41
C ALA A 65 26.03 -3.83 22.08
N ASP A 66 26.50 -2.59 22.15
CA ASP A 66 27.71 -2.25 22.90
C ASP A 66 27.31 -1.74 24.28
N ALA A 67 27.33 -2.63 25.27
CA ALA A 67 26.86 -2.39 26.63
C ALA A 67 27.88 -2.90 27.67
N GLY A 68 29.18 -2.77 27.37
CA GLY A 68 30.27 -3.25 28.21
C GLY A 68 30.18 -4.75 28.49
N ILE A 69 29.85 -5.12 29.73
CA ILE A 69 29.74 -6.53 30.18
C ILE A 69 28.53 -7.23 29.55
N ALA A 70 27.50 -6.48 29.15
CA ALA A 70 26.30 -7.00 28.51
C ALA A 70 26.35 -6.91 26.97
N SER A 71 27.53 -6.67 26.39
CA SER A 71 27.69 -6.56 24.94
C SER A 71 27.46 -7.88 24.24
N GLY A 72 26.94 -7.81 23.01
CA GLY A 72 26.73 -8.99 22.18
C GLY A 72 25.66 -8.76 21.12
N TRP A 73 25.48 -9.77 20.29
CA TRP A 73 24.39 -9.80 19.32
C TRP A 73 23.08 -10.11 20.03
N ARG A 74 22.02 -9.34 19.75
CA ARG A 74 20.71 -9.55 20.36
C ARG A 74 19.58 -9.39 19.35
N VAL A 75 18.55 -10.21 19.52
CA VAL A 75 17.27 -10.09 18.82
C VAL A 75 16.34 -9.25 19.67
N VAL A 76 15.80 -8.18 19.09
CA VAL A 76 14.83 -7.29 19.73
C VAL A 76 13.59 -7.15 18.85
N ASP A 77 12.43 -6.93 19.47
CA ASP A 77 11.20 -6.70 18.72
C ASP A 77 11.23 -5.33 18.02
N ARG A 78 11.78 -4.32 18.69
CA ARG A 78 11.91 -2.96 18.16
C ARG A 78 13.26 -2.40 18.55
N MET A 79 13.87 -1.62 17.66
CA MET A 79 15.17 -0.97 17.91
C MET A 79 15.16 -0.02 19.13
N THR A 80 13.99 0.45 19.56
CA THR A 80 13.82 1.31 20.74
C THR A 80 13.51 0.53 22.01
N SER A 81 13.45 -0.80 21.95
CA SER A 81 13.15 -1.64 23.11
C SER A 81 14.44 -2.02 23.83
N ASP A 82 14.44 -1.90 25.15
CA ASP A 82 15.51 -2.40 26.01
C ASP A 82 15.41 -3.92 26.26
N ASP A 83 14.21 -4.47 26.04
CA ASP A 83 13.94 -5.90 26.17
C ASP A 83 14.47 -6.64 24.94
N PHE A 84 15.17 -7.76 25.18
CA PHE A 84 15.67 -8.64 24.14
C PHE A 84 15.01 -10.00 24.23
N VAL A 85 14.73 -10.57 23.06
CA VAL A 85 14.15 -11.90 22.89
C VAL A 85 15.23 -12.95 23.08
N GLU A 86 16.41 -12.72 22.51
CA GLU A 86 17.55 -13.62 22.61
C GLU A 86 18.85 -12.85 22.52
N ARG A 87 19.85 -13.30 23.29
CA ARG A 87 21.21 -12.74 23.28
C ARG A 87 22.23 -13.83 22.97
N PHE A 88 23.17 -13.53 22.09
CA PHE A 88 24.29 -14.37 21.71
C PHE A 88 25.56 -13.86 22.37
N LEU A 89 26.16 -14.70 23.20
CA LEU A 89 27.13 -14.26 24.22
C LEU A 89 28.59 -14.41 23.80
N GLN A 90 28.92 -15.36 22.92
CA GLN A 90 30.32 -15.69 22.64
C GLN A 90 30.55 -15.88 21.14
N PRO A 91 31.59 -15.27 20.54
CA PRO A 91 32.48 -14.28 21.16
C PRO A 91 31.80 -12.91 21.30
N VAL A 92 32.11 -12.17 22.38
CA VAL A 92 31.46 -10.89 22.75
C VAL A 92 31.69 -9.80 21.70
N ASP A 93 32.79 -9.88 20.96
CA ASP A 93 33.27 -8.91 19.96
C ASP A 93 33.01 -9.34 18.51
N ALA A 94 32.31 -10.46 18.30
CA ALA A 94 32.03 -11.07 17.00
C ALA A 94 31.57 -10.07 15.92
N GLU A 95 32.35 -9.85 14.85
CA GLU A 95 32.00 -8.93 13.74
C GLU A 95 30.68 -9.28 13.06
N LEU A 96 30.35 -10.57 12.98
CA LEU A 96 29.13 -11.09 12.40
C LEU A 96 28.44 -12.02 13.40
N PRO A 97 27.10 -12.09 13.38
CA PRO A 97 26.36 -12.93 14.32
C PRO A 97 26.58 -14.43 14.10
N THR A 98 27.02 -14.85 12.90
CA THR A 98 27.34 -16.26 12.59
C THR A 98 28.60 -16.76 13.28
N ALA A 99 29.48 -15.87 13.74
CA ALA A 99 30.64 -16.26 14.52
C ALA A 99 30.27 -16.64 15.97
N CYS A 100 29.03 -16.38 16.39
CA CYS A 100 28.59 -16.71 17.73
C CYS A 100 28.30 -18.20 17.90
N GLU A 101 28.76 -18.79 19.01
CA GLU A 101 28.60 -20.23 19.29
C GLU A 101 27.14 -20.61 19.63
N GLY A 102 26.43 -19.71 20.32
CA GLY A 102 25.04 -19.93 20.73
C GLY A 102 24.44 -18.78 21.52
N GLY A 103 23.10 -18.78 21.55
CA GLY A 103 22.27 -17.86 22.32
C GLY A 103 21.88 -18.41 23.68
N GLU A 104 21.50 -17.52 24.59
CA GLU A 104 21.04 -17.86 25.95
C GLU A 104 19.83 -18.81 25.95
N LEU A 105 19.00 -18.72 24.93
CA LEU A 105 17.80 -19.56 24.75
C LEU A 105 18.05 -20.77 23.84
N GLY A 106 19.30 -21.10 23.56
CA GLY A 106 19.70 -22.23 22.73
C GLY A 106 19.67 -21.98 21.22
N GLY A 107 19.32 -20.77 20.78
CA GLY A 107 19.35 -20.38 19.38
C GLY A 107 20.78 -20.38 18.84
N ARG A 108 20.91 -20.72 17.55
CA ARG A 108 22.17 -20.64 16.82
C ARG A 108 21.98 -19.88 15.53
N VAL A 109 22.93 -19.02 15.23
CA VAL A 109 22.97 -18.26 13.98
C VAL A 109 23.73 -19.08 12.94
N LEU A 110 23.03 -19.44 11.87
CA LEU A 110 23.51 -20.24 10.76
C LEU A 110 23.61 -19.37 9.51
N GLU A 111 24.55 -19.72 8.64
CA GLU A 111 24.59 -19.16 7.29
C GLU A 111 23.33 -19.57 6.52
N CYS A 112 22.80 -18.66 5.70
CA CYS A 112 21.59 -18.91 4.93
C CYS A 112 21.81 -18.57 3.45
N GLY A 113 21.62 -19.56 2.59
CA GLY A 113 21.66 -19.38 1.14
C GLY A 113 20.41 -18.69 0.60
N LEU A 114 20.56 -17.90 -0.46
CA LEU A 114 19.43 -17.26 -1.12
C LEU A 114 18.50 -18.31 -1.77
N SER A 115 17.20 -18.25 -1.49
CA SER A 115 16.19 -19.16 -2.05
C SER A 115 14.93 -18.41 -2.52
N SER A 116 14.11 -19.05 -3.35
CA SER A 116 12.84 -18.50 -3.82
C SER A 116 11.89 -18.18 -2.66
N GLU A 117 11.87 -19.02 -1.63
CA GLU A 117 11.05 -18.81 -0.44
C GLU A 117 11.46 -17.52 0.28
N ILE A 118 12.77 -17.29 0.47
CA ILE A 118 13.30 -16.09 1.11
C ILE A 118 12.88 -14.83 0.34
N VAL A 119 13.02 -14.85 -0.99
CA VAL A 119 12.58 -13.74 -1.85
C VAL A 119 11.07 -13.53 -1.76
N GLY A 120 10.30 -14.60 -1.61
CA GLY A 120 8.88 -14.59 -1.26
C GLY A 120 8.56 -13.80 -0.01
N ARG A 121 9.32 -14.07 1.07
CA ARG A 121 9.09 -13.46 2.37
C ARG A 121 9.33 -11.95 2.39
N ILE A 122 10.18 -11.41 1.51
CA ILE A 122 10.39 -9.96 1.37
C ILE A 122 9.09 -9.22 1.03
N ALA A 123 8.16 -9.87 0.32
CA ALA A 123 6.86 -9.26 0.01
C ALA A 123 5.95 -9.06 1.23
N MET A 124 6.21 -9.78 2.33
CA MET A 124 5.46 -9.64 3.59
C MET A 124 5.88 -8.42 4.41
N ILE A 125 7.00 -7.77 4.05
CA ILE A 125 7.50 -6.56 4.72
C ILE A 125 6.56 -5.37 4.42
N GLY A 126 5.87 -4.88 5.45
CA GLY A 126 5.01 -3.70 5.32
C GLY A 126 5.77 -2.42 4.95
N SER A 127 6.91 -2.17 5.59
CA SER A 127 7.75 -0.99 5.37
C SER A 127 8.34 -0.96 3.95
N HIS A 128 8.12 0.12 3.21
CA HIS A 128 8.66 0.26 1.86
C HIS A 128 10.18 0.46 1.86
N GLU A 129 10.68 1.31 2.77
CA GLU A 129 12.10 1.65 2.88
C GLU A 129 12.96 0.42 3.18
N GLU A 130 12.56 -0.37 4.18
CA GLU A 130 13.30 -1.57 4.58
C GLU A 130 13.25 -2.65 3.51
N ARG A 131 12.11 -2.78 2.84
CA ARG A 131 11.94 -3.73 1.73
C ARG A 131 12.88 -3.39 0.58
N ASP A 132 12.99 -2.12 0.22
CA ASP A 132 13.86 -1.65 -0.85
C ASP A 132 15.34 -1.73 -0.45
N ALA A 133 15.67 -1.41 0.80
CA ALA A 133 17.02 -1.59 1.33
C ALA A 133 17.46 -3.07 1.24
N ILE A 134 16.63 -4.00 1.71
CA ILE A 134 16.90 -5.44 1.64
C ILE A 134 17.03 -5.89 0.19
N ARG A 135 16.14 -5.48 -0.71
CA ARG A 135 16.24 -5.80 -2.15
C ARG A 135 17.53 -5.26 -2.77
N GLY A 136 17.92 -4.04 -2.44
CA GLY A 136 19.16 -3.43 -2.90
C GLY A 136 20.39 -4.21 -2.43
N ARG A 137 20.44 -4.59 -1.15
CA ARG A 137 21.55 -5.39 -0.59
C ARG A 137 21.62 -6.78 -1.21
N LEU A 138 20.48 -7.47 -1.37
CA LEU A 138 20.41 -8.77 -2.03
C LEU A 138 20.77 -8.69 -3.51
N GLY A 139 20.34 -7.65 -4.21
CA GLY A 139 20.71 -7.38 -5.60
C GLY A 139 22.21 -7.14 -5.77
N ASN A 140 22.84 -6.42 -4.83
CA ASN A 140 24.29 -6.17 -4.87
C ASN A 140 25.10 -7.44 -4.57
N ALA A 141 24.67 -8.28 -3.63
CA ALA A 141 25.42 -9.46 -3.22
C ALA A 141 25.21 -10.67 -4.14
N PHE A 142 23.99 -10.91 -4.60
CA PHE A 142 23.62 -12.10 -5.38
C PHE A 142 23.32 -11.80 -6.87
N GLY A 143 23.28 -10.53 -7.27
CA GLY A 143 23.22 -10.10 -8.66
C GLY A 143 22.09 -10.74 -9.47
N GLU A 144 22.46 -11.40 -10.57
CA GLU A 144 21.50 -12.06 -11.46
C GLU A 144 20.65 -13.14 -10.80
N LEU A 145 21.18 -13.84 -9.79
CA LEU A 145 20.43 -14.91 -9.13
C LEU A 145 19.21 -14.34 -8.41
N PHE A 146 19.40 -13.23 -7.69
CA PHE A 146 18.31 -12.53 -7.03
C PHE A 146 17.28 -12.03 -8.04
N ILE A 147 17.72 -11.43 -9.14
CA ILE A 147 16.81 -10.93 -10.20
C ILE A 147 15.99 -12.08 -10.79
N LYS A 148 16.59 -13.24 -11.07
CA LYS A 148 15.89 -14.42 -11.60
C LYS A 148 14.85 -14.95 -10.61
N LEU A 149 15.22 -15.09 -9.33
CA LEU A 149 14.32 -15.56 -8.28
C LEU A 149 13.18 -14.56 -8.01
N GLU A 150 13.47 -13.26 -8.02
CA GLU A 150 12.47 -12.22 -7.83
C GLU A 150 11.51 -12.13 -9.02
N ALA A 151 12.02 -12.22 -10.25
CA ALA A 151 11.20 -12.28 -11.44
C ALA A 151 10.30 -13.53 -11.44
N ALA A 152 10.82 -14.69 -11.04
CA ALA A 152 10.02 -15.91 -10.90
C ALA A 152 8.92 -15.74 -9.85
N ASN A 153 9.25 -15.18 -8.69
CA ASN A 153 8.30 -14.98 -7.60
C ASN A 153 7.22 -13.92 -7.93
N ARG A 154 7.55 -12.92 -8.76
CA ARG A 154 6.60 -11.93 -9.29
C ARG A 154 5.82 -12.44 -10.51
N GLY A 155 6.03 -13.68 -10.96
CA GLY A 155 5.40 -14.25 -12.16
C GLY A 155 5.91 -13.67 -13.48
N LEU A 156 6.98 -12.88 -13.45
CA LEU A 156 7.62 -12.25 -14.62
C LEU A 156 8.54 -13.23 -15.37
N ALA A 157 9.06 -14.26 -14.69
CA ALA A 157 9.89 -15.32 -15.29
C ALA A 157 9.07 -16.55 -15.71
N THR A 158 7.81 -16.36 -16.09
CA THR A 158 7.09 -17.41 -16.83
C THR A 158 7.75 -17.58 -18.19
N ALA A 159 7.82 -18.80 -18.73
CA ALA A 159 8.46 -19.15 -20.01
C ALA A 159 7.86 -18.43 -21.25
N THR A 160 6.97 -17.46 -21.03
CA THR A 160 6.46 -16.54 -22.03
C THR A 160 7.34 -15.30 -22.10
N SER A 161 7.77 -14.96 -23.32
CA SER A 161 8.58 -13.79 -23.67
C SER A 161 8.39 -12.57 -22.73
N PRO A 162 9.47 -11.88 -22.31
CA PRO A 162 9.40 -10.70 -21.41
C PRO A 162 8.48 -9.59 -21.91
N VAL A 163 8.20 -9.54 -23.22
CA VAL A 163 7.21 -8.62 -23.81
C VAL A 163 5.79 -8.94 -23.33
N LEU A 164 5.45 -10.21 -23.14
CA LEU A 164 4.13 -10.65 -22.68
C LEU A 164 3.90 -10.31 -21.20
N SER A 165 4.93 -10.41 -20.36
CA SER A 165 4.83 -10.08 -18.93
C SER A 165 4.65 -8.57 -18.73
N VAL A 166 5.40 -7.75 -19.48
CA VAL A 166 5.20 -6.29 -19.54
C VAL A 166 3.80 -5.95 -20.07
N ALA A 167 3.32 -6.64 -21.11
CA ALA A 167 1.99 -6.41 -21.65
C ALA A 167 0.88 -6.70 -20.62
N ARG A 168 0.99 -7.79 -19.86
CA ARG A 168 0.04 -8.12 -18.77
C ARG A 168 0.10 -7.13 -17.61
N ALA A 169 1.29 -6.66 -17.25
CA ALA A 169 1.45 -5.65 -16.21
C ALA A 169 0.81 -4.31 -16.64
N MET A 170 1.05 -3.89 -17.89
CA MET A 170 0.41 -2.70 -18.49
C MET A 170 -1.11 -2.86 -18.56
N GLU A 171 -1.60 -4.04 -18.92
CA GLU A 171 -3.04 -4.32 -18.94
C GLU A 171 -3.66 -4.24 -17.54
N ALA A 172 -2.99 -4.79 -16.51
CA ALA A 172 -3.45 -4.67 -15.12
C ALA A 172 -3.47 -3.21 -14.65
N GLN A 173 -2.44 -2.42 -14.99
CA GLN A 173 -2.40 -0.99 -14.70
C GLN A 173 -3.52 -0.23 -15.42
N GLN A 174 -3.80 -0.56 -16.68
CA GLN A 174 -4.88 0.06 -17.44
C GLN A 174 -6.25 -0.20 -16.82
N ARG A 175 -6.51 -1.43 -16.36
CA ARG A 175 -7.75 -1.77 -15.64
C ARG A 175 -7.85 -1.03 -14.30
N ALA A 176 -6.75 -0.93 -13.55
CA ALA A 176 -6.73 -0.18 -12.29
C ALA A 176 -7.06 1.30 -12.52
N ILE A 177 -6.48 1.91 -13.56
CA ILE A 177 -6.78 3.29 -13.95
C ILE A 177 -8.26 3.45 -14.32
N GLN A 178 -8.84 2.51 -15.08
CA GLN A 178 -10.27 2.55 -15.44
C GLN A 178 -11.19 2.50 -14.20
N LEU A 179 -10.87 1.66 -13.22
CA LEU A 179 -11.63 1.58 -11.97
C LEU A 179 -11.53 2.86 -11.13
N LEU A 180 -10.35 3.50 -11.11
CA LEU A 180 -10.17 4.79 -10.43
C LEU A 180 -10.97 5.89 -11.13
N HIS A 181 -11.02 5.90 -12.46
CA HIS A 181 -11.85 6.85 -13.20
C HIS A 181 -13.34 6.65 -12.92
N SER A 182 -13.83 5.40 -12.87
CA SER A 182 -15.24 5.15 -12.54
C SER A 182 -15.57 5.57 -11.11
N ARG A 183 -14.65 5.37 -10.15
CA ARG A 183 -14.83 5.83 -8.76
C ARG A 183 -14.83 7.34 -8.65
N LEU A 184 -13.89 8.01 -9.32
CA LEU A 184 -13.81 9.47 -9.35
C LEU A 184 -15.06 10.09 -10.00
N ALA A 185 -15.56 9.49 -11.08
CA ALA A 185 -16.80 9.93 -11.73
C ALA A 185 -18.02 9.80 -10.81
N ALA A 186 -18.14 8.67 -10.10
CA ALA A 186 -19.22 8.48 -9.13
C ALA A 186 -19.13 9.50 -7.97
N GLU A 187 -17.92 9.74 -7.45
CA GLU A 187 -17.70 10.73 -6.39
C GLU A 187 -18.01 12.17 -6.85
N ALA A 188 -17.63 12.52 -8.07
CA ALA A 188 -17.97 13.81 -8.66
C ALA A 188 -19.50 13.99 -8.81
N GLN A 189 -20.21 12.96 -9.26
CA GLN A 189 -21.67 12.98 -9.36
C GLN A 189 -22.34 13.14 -7.99
N HIS A 190 -21.81 12.47 -6.95
CA HIS A 190 -22.29 12.66 -5.59
C HIS A 190 -22.07 14.08 -5.08
N ARG A 191 -20.93 14.72 -5.38
CA ARG A 191 -20.71 16.13 -5.06
C ARG A 191 -21.68 17.05 -5.78
N GLU A 192 -21.88 16.85 -7.08
CA GLU A 192 -22.81 17.67 -7.86
C GLU A 192 -24.25 17.56 -7.34
N ALA A 193 -24.69 16.36 -6.95
CA ALA A 193 -25.99 16.16 -6.33
C ALA A 193 -26.12 16.87 -4.97
N ALA A 194 -25.05 16.86 -4.16
CA ALA A 194 -25.03 17.58 -2.88
C ALA A 194 -25.07 19.11 -3.09
N GLU A 195 -24.35 19.64 -4.08
CA GLU A 195 -24.40 21.06 -4.44
C GLU A 195 -25.79 21.48 -4.96
N ALA A 196 -26.41 20.64 -5.80
CA ALA A 196 -27.78 20.90 -6.27
C ALA A 196 -28.78 20.91 -5.11
N HIS A 197 -28.63 20.02 -4.14
CA HIS A 197 -29.46 20.00 -2.94
C HIS A 197 -29.23 21.25 -2.07
N ALA A 198 -27.98 21.68 -1.89
CA ALA A 198 -27.68 22.92 -1.16
C ALA A 198 -28.34 24.15 -1.81
N ARG A 199 -28.25 24.28 -3.14
CA ARG A 199 -28.93 25.36 -3.88
C ARG A 199 -30.45 25.32 -3.70
N ALA A 200 -31.04 24.13 -3.74
CA ALA A 200 -32.47 23.98 -3.51
C ALA A 200 -32.90 24.40 -2.08
N LEU A 201 -32.03 24.20 -1.08
CA LEU A 201 -32.27 24.67 0.29
C LEU A 201 -32.14 26.20 0.39
N GLU A 202 -31.19 26.80 -0.32
CA GLU A 202 -31.06 28.26 -0.42
C GLU A 202 -32.34 28.87 -1.04
N ASP A 203 -32.82 28.32 -2.16
CA ASP A 203 -34.06 28.76 -2.80
C ASP A 203 -35.29 28.58 -1.89
N ALA A 204 -35.36 27.47 -1.16
CA ALA A 204 -36.43 27.20 -0.19
C ALA A 204 -36.40 28.21 0.98
N PHE A 205 -35.21 28.61 1.42
CA PHE A 205 -35.05 29.62 2.45
C PHE A 205 -35.48 31.01 1.97
N ASP A 206 -35.05 31.42 0.77
CA ASP A 206 -35.44 32.70 0.18
C ASP A 206 -36.95 32.82 -0.01
N THR A 207 -37.60 31.75 -0.49
CA THR A 207 -39.06 31.71 -0.62
C THR A 207 -39.78 31.78 0.73
N LEU A 208 -39.25 31.14 1.77
CA LEU A 208 -39.78 31.26 3.13
C LEU A 208 -39.60 32.69 3.67
N GLN A 209 -38.45 33.33 3.45
CA GLN A 209 -38.22 34.72 3.85
C GLN A 209 -39.21 35.67 3.18
N LEU A 210 -39.42 35.55 1.87
CA LEU A 210 -40.39 36.36 1.14
C LEU A 210 -41.81 36.17 1.66
N ARG A 211 -42.20 34.92 1.97
CA ARG A 211 -43.50 34.62 2.57
C ARG A 211 -43.67 35.23 3.96
N ILE A 212 -42.61 35.22 4.79
CA ILE A 212 -42.63 35.85 6.12
C ILE A 212 -42.77 37.36 5.97
N GLN A 213 -42.00 38.00 5.08
CA GLN A 213 -42.09 39.44 4.83
C GLN A 213 -43.47 39.86 4.31
N ALA A 214 -44.11 39.04 3.47
CA ALA A 214 -45.45 39.29 2.95
C ALA A 214 -46.58 39.09 3.98
N GLN A 215 -46.32 38.38 5.09
CA GLN A 215 -47.28 38.15 6.17
C GLN A 215 -47.13 39.13 7.35
N LEU A 216 -46.12 40.01 7.33
CA LEU A 216 -46.02 41.07 8.33
C LEU A 216 -47.13 42.10 8.05
N PRO A 217 -47.99 42.42 9.03
CA PRO A 217 -48.92 43.53 8.91
C PRO A 217 -48.10 44.80 8.62
N GLY A 218 -48.51 45.60 7.64
CA GLY A 218 -47.87 46.89 7.37
C GLY A 218 -47.73 47.72 8.64
N PRO A 219 -46.76 48.64 8.73
CA PRO A 219 -46.53 49.43 9.94
C PRO A 219 -47.86 50.05 10.39
N PRO A 220 -48.24 49.92 11.68
CA PRO A 220 -49.54 50.35 12.14
C PRO A 220 -49.67 51.84 11.88
N THR A 221 -50.56 52.19 10.95
CA THR A 221 -51.04 53.57 10.85
C THR A 221 -51.63 53.94 12.22
N MET A 222 -51.38 55.18 12.67
CA MET A 222 -51.77 55.70 14.00
C MET A 222 -53.23 55.38 14.42
N ALA A 223 -54.13 55.12 13.47
CA ALA A 223 -55.48 54.65 13.71
C ALA A 223 -55.56 53.30 14.45
N THR A 224 -54.68 52.33 14.14
CA THR A 224 -54.74 50.97 14.70
C THR A 224 -54.24 50.92 16.15
N LEU A 225 -53.33 51.81 16.54
CA LEU A 225 -52.86 51.93 17.93
C LEU A 225 -53.92 52.54 18.86
N GLN A 226 -54.80 53.39 18.32
CA GLN A 226 -55.86 54.05 19.09
C GLN A 226 -57.02 53.08 19.40
N GLU A 227 -57.30 52.12 18.50
CA GLU A 227 -58.29 51.06 18.74
C GLU A 227 -57.80 50.01 19.75
N MET A 228 -56.51 49.67 19.76
CA MET A 228 -55.96 48.69 20.73
C MET A 228 -55.95 49.20 22.18
N GLN A 229 -55.89 50.52 22.42
CA GLN A 229 -56.02 51.08 23.76
C GLN A 229 -57.47 51.11 24.26
N ALA A 230 -58.45 51.02 23.36
CA ALA A 230 -59.88 51.02 23.70
C ALA A 230 -60.48 49.62 23.93
N ALA A 231 -59.78 48.54 23.52
CA ALA A 231 -60.27 47.16 23.61
C ALA A 231 -59.56 46.32 24.69
N GLY A 232 -59.31 46.91 25.87
CA GLY A 232 -58.92 46.17 27.05
C GLY A 232 -60.12 45.41 27.64
N GLY A 233 -60.24 44.12 27.33
CA GLY A 233 -61.20 43.22 27.99
C GLY A 233 -61.52 41.95 27.19
N GLU A 234 -61.09 40.80 27.72
CA GLU A 234 -61.64 39.46 27.47
C GLU A 234 -61.66 38.90 26.04
N ARG A 235 -60.84 37.88 25.74
CA ARG A 235 -61.19 36.43 25.84
C ARG A 235 -60.24 35.51 25.06
N ALA A 236 -60.16 34.29 25.62
CA ALA A 236 -60.08 32.98 24.97
C ALA A 236 -58.74 32.53 24.32
N SER A 237 -57.99 31.80 25.13
CA SER A 237 -57.10 30.71 24.72
C SER A 237 -57.91 29.64 23.97
N ALA A 238 -57.52 29.36 22.72
CA ALA A 238 -57.91 28.16 21.99
C ALA A 238 -56.78 27.77 21.02
N VAL A 239 -56.06 26.70 21.37
CA VAL A 239 -55.13 25.97 20.49
C VAL A 239 -55.93 24.98 19.65
N PRO A 240 -55.62 24.81 18.34
CA PRO A 240 -55.88 23.56 17.63
C PRO A 240 -54.59 22.86 17.16
N PRO A 241 -54.67 21.55 16.84
CA PRO A 241 -53.57 20.60 16.98
C PRO A 241 -52.70 20.43 15.71
N LEU A 242 -51.45 20.04 15.93
CA LEU A 242 -50.45 19.69 14.93
C LEU A 242 -50.51 18.19 14.63
N GLU A 243 -51.13 17.79 13.52
CA GLU A 243 -50.98 16.44 12.99
C GLU A 243 -51.25 16.43 11.48
N ALA A 244 -50.19 16.31 10.68
CA ALA A 244 -50.16 15.53 9.43
C ALA A 244 -48.81 15.65 8.70
N ALA A 245 -48.30 14.48 8.30
CA ALA A 245 -47.48 14.25 7.11
C ALA A 245 -45.98 14.61 7.16
N LEU A 246 -45.25 13.84 7.97
CA LEU A 246 -43.90 13.39 7.60
C LEU A 246 -43.99 12.54 6.31
N PRO A 247 -43.18 12.81 5.26
CA PRO A 247 -43.00 11.85 4.17
C PRO A 247 -42.14 10.66 4.65
N PRO A 248 -42.37 9.45 4.09
CA PRO A 248 -41.79 8.21 4.59
C PRO A 248 -40.28 8.14 4.38
N SER A 249 -39.62 7.56 5.37
CA SER A 249 -38.23 7.12 5.36
C SER A 249 -37.91 6.33 4.09
N SER A 250 -37.03 6.87 3.26
CA SER A 250 -36.35 6.11 2.22
C SER A 250 -35.44 5.05 2.88
N PRO A 251 -35.31 3.86 2.28
CA PRO A 251 -34.54 2.79 2.86
C PRO A 251 -33.08 3.22 2.92
N GLN A 252 -32.49 3.10 4.12
CA GLN A 252 -31.06 3.12 4.33
C GLN A 252 -30.40 2.24 3.28
N SER A 253 -29.80 2.84 2.25
CA SER A 253 -28.72 2.20 1.53
C SER A 253 -27.57 2.17 2.52
N GLN A 254 -27.53 1.10 3.32
CA GLN A 254 -26.34 0.70 4.04
C GLN A 254 -25.28 0.42 2.98
N ALA A 255 -24.52 1.46 2.62
CA ALA A 255 -23.19 1.28 2.07
C ALA A 255 -22.35 0.66 3.19
N ARG A 256 -22.52 -0.65 3.39
CA ARG A 256 -21.61 -1.51 4.13
C ARG A 256 -20.31 -1.60 3.33
N ALA A 257 -19.50 -0.54 3.40
CA ALA A 257 -18.07 -0.72 3.31
C ALA A 257 -17.61 -1.22 4.70
N LEU A 258 -17.82 -2.51 4.94
CA LEU A 258 -17.15 -3.21 6.03
C LEU A 258 -15.68 -3.32 5.64
N ILE A 259 -14.85 -2.46 6.22
CA ILE A 259 -13.42 -2.71 6.35
C ILE A 259 -13.20 -2.98 7.83
N PHE A 260 -12.96 -4.25 8.16
CA PHE A 260 -12.46 -4.63 9.46
C PHE A 260 -10.96 -4.37 9.51
N GLN A 261 -10.49 -3.61 10.51
CA GLN A 261 -9.38 -4.07 11.33
C GLN A 261 -9.37 -3.43 12.73
N GLN A 262 -9.04 -4.30 13.68
CA GLN A 262 -8.48 -4.17 15.03
C GLN A 262 -8.42 -2.76 15.65
N ASP A 263 -8.94 -2.68 16.88
CA ASP A 263 -8.84 -1.56 17.84
C ASP A 263 -9.97 -0.54 17.68
N GLY A 264 -11.06 -0.76 18.42
CA GLY A 264 -12.34 -0.05 18.31
C GLY A 264 -12.34 1.42 18.79
N GLU A 265 -11.55 2.29 18.17
CA GLU A 265 -11.69 3.75 18.30
C GLU A 265 -11.89 4.43 16.93
N ALA A 266 -12.93 5.27 16.86
CA ALA A 266 -13.26 6.05 15.67
C ALA A 266 -12.43 7.35 15.64
N ALA A 267 -11.22 7.28 15.09
CA ALA A 267 -10.47 8.48 14.73
C ALA A 267 -10.87 8.95 13.33
N TRP A 268 -11.47 10.15 13.26
CA TRP A 268 -11.70 10.86 12.00
C TRP A 268 -10.34 11.23 11.35
N ALA A 269 -10.33 11.41 10.04
CA ALA A 269 -9.16 11.75 9.23
C ALA A 269 -8.29 12.87 9.86
N PRO A 270 -6.96 12.91 9.61
CA PRO A 270 -6.11 13.99 10.10
C PRO A 270 -6.65 15.33 9.58
N ASP A 271 -6.97 16.21 10.52
CA ASP A 271 -7.54 17.53 10.29
C ASP A 271 -6.53 18.37 9.48
N LEU A 272 -6.70 18.37 8.15
CA LEU A 272 -6.01 19.32 7.28
C LEU A 272 -6.64 20.68 7.53
N GLY A 273 -5.98 21.48 8.38
CA GLY A 273 -6.42 22.82 8.74
C GLY A 273 -6.79 23.69 7.53
N PRO A 274 -7.63 24.72 7.72
CA PRO A 274 -8.18 25.53 6.63
C PRO A 274 -7.06 26.14 5.79
N GLY A 275 -6.96 25.72 4.52
CA GLY A 275 -6.01 26.26 3.53
C GLY A 275 -5.00 25.27 2.95
N GLN A 276 -4.93 24.01 3.40
CA GLN A 276 -4.01 22.99 2.85
C GLN A 276 -4.67 22.00 1.87
N GLY A 277 -5.70 22.43 1.16
CA GLY A 277 -6.25 21.73 -0.01
C GLY A 277 -5.96 22.51 -1.30
N PRO A 278 -5.94 21.85 -2.47
CA PRO A 278 -5.85 22.57 -3.74
C PRO A 278 -6.98 23.61 -3.83
N VAL A 279 -6.60 24.87 -4.03
CA VAL A 279 -7.54 26.00 -4.08
C VAL A 279 -8.59 25.76 -5.19
N PRO A 280 -9.89 25.85 -4.90
CA PRO A 280 -10.94 25.76 -5.91
C PRO A 280 -10.68 26.79 -7.00
N ARG A 281 -10.58 26.36 -8.27
CA ARG A 281 -10.54 27.31 -9.38
C ARG A 281 -11.92 27.95 -9.50
N PRO A 282 -12.01 29.27 -9.74
CA PRO A 282 -13.30 29.91 -9.98
C PRO A 282 -14.00 29.25 -11.18
N PRO A 283 -15.33 29.12 -11.14
CA PRO A 283 -16.09 28.52 -12.22
C PRO A 283 -15.92 29.34 -13.51
N VAL A 284 -15.35 28.71 -14.54
CA VAL A 284 -15.18 29.31 -15.86
C VAL A 284 -16.52 29.24 -16.59
N ALA A 285 -17.01 30.38 -17.08
CA ALA A 285 -18.27 30.46 -17.81
C ALA A 285 -18.24 29.55 -19.06
N PRO A 286 -19.37 28.93 -19.45
CA PRO A 286 -19.42 27.97 -20.57
C PRO A 286 -18.86 28.51 -21.90
N LYS A 287 -18.90 29.83 -22.10
CA LYS A 287 -18.41 30.53 -23.30
C LYS A 287 -16.87 30.64 -23.39
N GLU A 288 -16.15 30.32 -22.31
CA GLU A 288 -14.69 30.42 -22.23
C GLU A 288 -13.99 29.04 -22.23
N ARG A 289 -14.75 27.94 -22.24
CA ARG A 289 -14.21 26.58 -22.33
C ARG A 289 -13.62 26.33 -23.73
N LYS A 290 -12.33 26.60 -23.90
CA LYS A 290 -11.56 26.02 -25.01
C LYS A 290 -11.47 24.50 -24.82
N PRO A 291 -11.66 23.68 -25.86
CA PRO A 291 -11.44 22.25 -25.77
C PRO A 291 -10.01 21.98 -25.30
N VAL A 292 -9.85 21.12 -24.29
CA VAL A 292 -8.52 20.69 -23.85
C VAL A 292 -7.90 19.93 -25.04
N PRO A 293 -6.71 20.35 -25.53
CA PRO A 293 -6.08 19.65 -26.63
C PRO A 293 -5.79 18.20 -26.20
N PRO A 294 -5.96 17.22 -27.11
CA PRO A 294 -5.67 15.83 -26.79
C PRO A 294 -4.22 15.68 -26.34
N PRO A 295 -3.92 14.77 -25.40
CA PRO A 295 -2.55 14.55 -24.93
C PRO A 295 -1.68 14.19 -26.13
N THR A 296 -0.70 15.05 -26.42
CA THR A 296 0.28 14.80 -27.47
C THR A 296 1.29 13.80 -26.93
N PHE A 297 1.05 12.51 -27.21
CA PHE A 297 2.09 11.49 -27.05
C PHE A 297 3.25 11.87 -27.98
N ARG A 298 4.33 12.41 -27.42
CA ARG A 298 5.58 12.59 -28.16
C ARG A 298 6.04 11.21 -28.60
N ARG A 299 5.93 10.93 -29.90
CA ARG A 299 6.62 9.79 -30.51
C ARG A 299 8.12 9.97 -30.26
N PRO A 300 8.84 8.98 -29.73
CA PRO A 300 10.29 9.05 -29.65
C PRO A 300 10.87 9.20 -31.06
N PRO A 301 11.97 9.96 -31.23
CA PRO A 301 12.57 10.22 -32.54
C PRO A 301 12.99 8.91 -33.22
N SER A 302 12.80 8.86 -34.54
CA SER A 302 12.99 7.67 -35.39
C SER A 302 14.38 7.02 -35.32
N GLY A 303 15.38 7.70 -34.74
CA GLY A 303 16.74 7.19 -34.56
C GLY A 303 16.88 6.06 -33.53
N LEU A 304 15.92 5.87 -32.61
CA LEU A 304 15.97 4.77 -31.62
C LEU A 304 15.29 3.48 -32.10
N ARG A 305 14.73 3.44 -33.32
CA ARG A 305 14.11 2.22 -33.88
C ARG A 305 15.12 1.26 -34.52
N ILE A 306 16.37 1.69 -34.72
CA ILE A 306 17.36 0.92 -35.49
C ILE A 306 18.13 -0.09 -34.62
N LEU A 307 18.12 0.03 -33.29
CA LEU A 307 18.79 -0.96 -32.42
C LEU A 307 17.92 -2.18 -32.08
N ALA A 308 16.67 -2.23 -32.54
CA ALA A 308 15.78 -3.37 -32.34
C ALA A 308 15.57 -4.24 -33.60
N ALA A 309 16.29 -3.96 -34.69
CA ALA A 309 16.16 -4.70 -35.94
C ALA A 309 17.50 -5.28 -36.42
N SER A 310 17.73 -6.53 -35.98
CA SER A 310 18.38 -7.62 -36.74
C SER A 310 19.93 -7.64 -36.78
N PRO A 311 20.59 -8.80 -37.07
CA PRO A 311 20.02 -10.02 -37.67
C PRO A 311 20.54 -11.36 -37.10
N THR A 312 19.66 -12.36 -37.01
CA THR A 312 20.07 -13.76 -37.21
C THR A 312 19.09 -14.40 -38.19
N LEU A 313 19.65 -15.07 -39.20
CA LEU A 313 19.00 -15.85 -40.27
C LEU A 313 18.71 -15.10 -41.58
N GLN A 314 19.77 -14.75 -42.31
CA GLN A 314 19.82 -15.04 -43.75
C GLN A 314 20.38 -16.46 -43.91
N ALA A 315 19.49 -17.45 -43.94
CA ALA A 315 19.78 -18.72 -44.60
C ALA A 315 19.36 -18.54 -46.06
N THR A 316 20.29 -18.10 -46.90
CA THR A 316 20.13 -18.11 -48.35
C THR A 316 20.12 -19.56 -48.82
N GLY A 317 18.94 -20.05 -49.17
CA GLY A 317 18.79 -21.19 -50.07
C GLY A 317 19.44 -20.85 -51.41
N GLN A 318 20.58 -21.49 -51.69
CA GLN A 318 21.13 -21.59 -53.03
C GLN A 318 20.23 -22.52 -53.84
N ALA A 319 19.31 -21.95 -54.62
CA ALA A 319 18.76 -22.61 -55.80
C ALA A 319 19.77 -22.40 -56.94
N ALA A 320 20.54 -23.45 -57.22
CA ALA A 320 21.31 -23.57 -58.44
C ALA A 320 20.35 -24.02 -59.56
N ASP A 321 19.84 -23.06 -60.33
CA ASP A 321 19.30 -23.31 -61.67
C ASP A 321 20.42 -23.07 -62.68
N ARG A 322 21.00 -24.16 -63.19
CA ARG A 322 21.95 -24.16 -64.30
C ARG A 322 21.62 -25.33 -65.21
N GLY A 323 20.57 -25.16 -66.01
CA GLY A 323 20.28 -26.02 -67.15
C GLY A 323 20.77 -25.37 -68.45
N GLY A 324 21.70 -26.04 -69.14
CA GLY A 324 21.62 -26.17 -70.61
C GLY A 324 22.68 -25.47 -71.47
N LEU A 325 23.60 -26.29 -71.98
CA LEU A 325 23.99 -26.41 -73.40
C LEU A 325 24.78 -25.26 -74.06
N GLY A 326 26.06 -25.54 -74.31
CA GLY A 326 26.92 -24.83 -75.26
C GLY A 326 28.30 -25.48 -75.32
N GLU A 327 28.45 -26.43 -76.26
CA GLU A 327 29.65 -27.18 -76.70
C GLU A 327 30.34 -28.15 -75.74
#